data_AF-A0A2R6M3F7-F1
#
_entry.id   AF-A0A2R6M3F7-F1
#
_cell.length_a   1.000
_cell.length_b   1.000
_cell.length_c   1.000
_cell.angle_alpha   90.00
_cell.angle_beta   90.00
_cell.angle_gamma   90.00
#
_symmetry.space_group_name_H-M   'P 1'
#
loop_
_entity.id
_entity.type
_entity.pdbx_description
1 polymer ?
#
loop_
_entity_poly.entity_id
_entity_poly.type
_entity_poly.pdbx_seq_one_letter_code
_entity_poly.pdbx_strand_id
1 'polypeptide(L)'
;MRGLGRHVADAYRNLRHGGSDVIREFLSRAYFGTVPSVDPDPVYAEDWDLLIVLDACRADLFDEVVADGSYEGLYGGESRISAGSTSTEWLEGVFGDADPDDLRDTAYITGNPYSES
;
A
#
# COMPACT_ATOMS: atom_id res chain seq x y z
N MET A 1 -16.80 14.29 20.69
CA MET A 1 -15.91 15.46 20.94
C MET A 1 -14.79 15.15 21.97
N ARG A 2 -14.09 14.01 21.88
CA ARG A 2 -12.96 13.67 22.81
C ARG A 2 -11.67 13.18 22.12
N GLY A 3 -11.64 13.08 20.79
CA GLY A 3 -10.49 12.56 20.03
C GLY A 3 -9.51 13.62 19.49
N LEU A 4 -10.01 14.82 19.14
CA LEU A 4 -9.22 15.84 18.44
C LEU A 4 -8.06 16.42 19.29
N GLY A 5 -8.21 16.44 20.61
CA GLY A 5 -7.22 17.04 21.52
C GLY A 5 -5.92 16.24 21.69
N ARG A 6 -5.94 14.93 21.37
CA ARG A 6 -4.76 14.07 21.52
C ARG A 6 -3.80 14.24 20.34
N HIS A 7 -4.34 14.26 19.13
CA HIS A 7 -3.56 14.48 17.89
C HIS A 7 -2.90 15.87 17.83
N VAL A 8 -3.54 16.91 18.36
CA VAL A 8 -2.96 18.26 18.41
C VAL A 8 -1.84 18.36 19.46
N ALA A 9 -1.96 17.67 20.59
CA ALA A 9 -0.93 17.65 21.63
C ALA A 9 0.33 16.89 21.20
N ASP A 10 0.17 15.78 20.46
CA ASP A 10 1.28 15.00 19.91
C ASP A 10 1.98 15.76 18.76
N ALA A 11 1.22 16.47 17.91
CA ALA A 11 1.77 17.37 16.89
C ALA A 11 2.61 18.51 17.50
N TYR A 12 2.15 19.11 18.62
CA TYR A 12 2.86 20.18 19.31
C TYR A 12 4.16 19.73 19.99
N ARG A 13 4.22 18.48 20.50
CA ARG A 13 5.47 17.94 21.09
C ARG A 13 6.53 17.67 20.03
N ASN A 14 6.14 17.15 18.86
CA ASN A 14 7.07 16.86 17.77
C ASN A 14 7.61 18.14 17.10
N LEU A 15 6.82 19.23 17.06
CA LEU A 15 7.25 20.53 16.53
C LEU A 15 8.40 21.19 17.32
N ARG A 16 8.66 20.80 18.58
CA ARG A 16 9.76 21.39 19.38
C ARG A 16 11.13 20.76 19.08
N HIS A 17 11.17 19.56 18.48
CA HIS A 17 12.42 18.81 18.23
C HIS A 17 12.61 18.37 16.78
N GLY A 18 11.57 18.41 15.94
CA GLY A 18 11.67 18.08 14.53
C GLY A 18 11.87 19.35 13.69
N GLY A 19 13.01 19.42 13.01
CA GLY A 19 13.30 20.47 12.03
C GLY A 19 12.41 20.38 10.78
N SER A 20 12.94 20.78 9.63
CA SER A 20 12.24 20.77 8.34
C SER A 20 11.57 19.44 7.97
N ASP A 21 12.03 18.32 8.53
CA ASP A 21 11.49 16.99 8.28
C ASP A 21 10.04 16.82 8.72
N VAL A 22 9.61 17.44 9.84
CA VAL A 22 8.22 17.36 10.29
C VAL A 22 7.31 18.16 9.36
N ILE A 23 7.77 19.31 8.88
CA ILE A 23 7.03 20.12 7.90
C ILE A 23 6.93 19.35 6.57
N ARG A 24 8.00 18.71 6.13
CA ARG A 24 8.02 17.87 4.93
C ARG A 24 7.05 16.70 5.06
N GLU A 25 7.03 16.03 6.20
CA GLU A 25 6.13 14.92 6.47
C GLU A 25 4.66 15.36 6.49
N PHE A 26 4.34 16.47 7.16
CA PHE A 26 3.00 17.04 7.14
C PHE A 26 2.54 17.45 5.73
N LEU A 27 3.41 18.10 4.96
CA LEU A 27 3.11 18.49 3.58
C LEU A 27 2.96 17.27 2.66
N SER A 28 3.79 16.25 2.86
CA SER A 28 3.68 14.97 2.15
C SER A 28 2.34 14.30 2.42
N ARG A 29 1.95 14.18 3.70
CA ARG A 29 0.66 13.60 4.10
C ARG A 29 -0.53 14.42 3.59
N ALA A 30 -0.44 15.74 3.62
CA ALA A 30 -1.48 16.62 3.08
C ALA A 30 -1.62 16.49 1.57
N TYR A 31 -0.49 16.40 0.84
CA TYR A 31 -0.48 16.18 -0.59
C TYR A 31 -1.10 14.82 -0.96
N PHE A 32 -0.64 13.72 -0.33
CA PHE A 32 -1.19 12.38 -0.56
C PHE A 32 -2.65 12.27 -0.13
N GLY A 33 -3.08 12.95 0.94
CA GLY A 33 -4.49 13.02 1.35
C GLY A 33 -5.40 13.82 0.41
N THR A 34 -4.84 14.57 -0.55
CA THR A 34 -5.60 15.29 -1.59
C THR A 34 -5.53 14.62 -2.97
N VAL A 35 -4.77 13.54 -3.12
CA VAL A 35 -4.80 12.74 -4.34
C VAL A 35 -6.15 12.02 -4.39
N PRO A 36 -6.88 12.06 -5.51
CA PRO A 36 -8.14 11.33 -5.65
C PRO A 36 -7.92 9.86 -5.29
N SER A 37 -8.79 9.32 -4.44
CA SER A 37 -8.84 7.87 -4.20
C SER A 37 -9.10 7.20 -5.54
N VAL A 38 -8.12 6.43 -6.02
CA VAL A 38 -8.32 5.58 -7.19
C VAL A 38 -9.17 4.41 -6.72
N ASP A 39 -10.21 4.06 -7.48
CA ASP A 39 -11.03 2.87 -7.23
C ASP A 39 -10.17 1.64 -7.50
N PRO A 40 -9.76 0.88 -6.47
CA PRO A 40 -8.81 -0.20 -6.67
C PRO A 40 -9.51 -1.48 -7.10
N ASP A 41 -8.81 -2.31 -7.87
CA ASP A 41 -9.30 -3.65 -8.17
C ASP A 41 -9.24 -4.50 -6.89
N PRO A 42 -10.38 -5.07 -6.42
CA PRO A 42 -10.42 -5.81 -5.17
C PRO A 42 -9.62 -7.10 -5.25
N VAL A 43 -8.61 -7.24 -4.39
CA VAL A 43 -7.73 -8.42 -4.35
C VAL A 43 -8.53 -9.71 -4.12
N TYR A 44 -9.52 -9.68 -3.24
CA TYR A 44 -10.37 -10.83 -2.89
C TYR A 44 -11.46 -11.16 -3.90
N ALA A 45 -11.60 -10.41 -5.00
CA ALA A 45 -12.53 -10.78 -6.07
C ALA A 45 -12.00 -11.89 -6.99
N GLU A 46 -10.73 -12.26 -6.83
CA GLU A 46 -10.05 -13.27 -7.63
C GLU A 46 -9.65 -14.46 -6.73
N ASP A 47 -9.76 -15.67 -7.25
CA ASP A 47 -9.47 -16.92 -6.53
C ASP A 47 -7.97 -17.25 -6.59
N TRP A 48 -7.14 -16.48 -5.88
CA TRP A 48 -5.70 -16.68 -5.87
C TRP A 48 -5.29 -17.95 -5.12
N ASP A 49 -4.52 -18.84 -5.77
CA ASP A 49 -3.73 -19.85 -5.05
C ASP A 49 -2.52 -19.21 -4.34
N LEU A 50 -1.92 -18.18 -4.97
CA LEU A 50 -0.79 -17.42 -4.46
C LEU A 50 -0.72 -16.03 -5.13
N LEU A 51 -0.66 -14.98 -4.32
CA LEU A 51 -0.39 -13.61 -4.76
C LEU A 51 1.01 -13.18 -4.32
N ILE A 52 1.84 -12.76 -5.28
CA ILE A 52 3.19 -12.24 -5.02
C ILE A 52 3.19 -10.75 -5.35
N VAL A 53 3.49 -9.92 -4.33
CA VAL A 53 3.64 -8.47 -4.49
C VAL A 53 5.12 -8.12 -4.44
N LEU A 54 5.61 -7.48 -5.50
CA LEU A 54 6.99 -7.05 -5.63
C LEU A 54 7.10 -5.53 -5.49
N ASP A 55 7.90 -5.08 -4.52
CA ASP A 55 8.13 -3.65 -4.32
C ASP A 55 8.87 -3.03 -5.51
N ALA A 56 8.50 -1.79 -5.84
CA ALA A 56 9.01 -1.05 -7.01
C ALA A 56 8.89 -1.78 -8.37
N CYS A 57 8.05 -2.81 -8.48
CA CYS A 57 7.81 -3.53 -9.72
C CYS A 57 6.63 -2.91 -10.48
N ARG A 58 6.93 -1.95 -11.36
CA ARG A 58 5.92 -1.36 -12.24
C ARG A 58 5.48 -2.34 -13.32
N ALA A 59 4.18 -2.39 -13.60
CA ALA A 59 3.61 -3.27 -14.61
C ALA A 59 4.21 -3.04 -16.01
N ASP A 60 4.42 -1.79 -16.41
CA ASP A 60 4.97 -1.47 -17.74
C ASP A 60 6.42 -1.95 -17.91
N LEU A 61 7.26 -1.79 -16.87
CA LEU A 61 8.63 -2.29 -16.88
C LEU A 61 8.67 -3.82 -16.82
N PHE A 62 7.79 -4.43 -16.02
CA PHE A 62 7.69 -5.89 -15.95
C PHE A 62 7.34 -6.48 -17.31
N ASP A 63 6.35 -5.92 -18.00
CA ASP A 63 5.95 -6.31 -19.36
C ASP A 63 7.12 -6.23 -20.34
N GLU A 64 7.88 -5.13 -20.32
CA GLU A 64 9.08 -4.98 -21.18
C GLU A 64 10.13 -6.06 -20.92
N VAL A 65 10.36 -6.42 -19.66
CA VAL A 65 11.39 -7.39 -19.25
C VAL A 65 11.01 -8.82 -19.63
N VAL A 66 9.72 -9.19 -19.58
CA VAL A 66 9.26 -10.55 -19.89
C VAL A 66 8.90 -10.73 -21.37
N ALA A 67 8.80 -9.64 -22.14
CA ALA A 67 8.36 -9.66 -23.54
C ALA A 67 9.18 -10.55 -24.48
N ASP A 68 10.48 -10.73 -24.21
CA ASP A 68 11.37 -11.54 -25.06
C ASP A 68 11.35 -13.05 -24.71
N GLY A 69 10.61 -13.44 -23.67
CA GLY A 69 10.49 -14.83 -23.23
C GLY A 69 11.71 -15.38 -22.48
N SER A 70 12.65 -14.53 -22.05
CA SER A 70 13.82 -14.94 -21.26
C SER A 70 13.47 -15.52 -19.89
N TYR A 71 12.25 -15.25 -19.40
CA TYR A 71 11.75 -15.71 -18.10
C TYR A 71 10.60 -16.71 -18.30
N GLU A 72 10.92 -18.00 -18.24
CA GLU A 72 9.92 -19.05 -18.37
C GLU A 72 8.86 -18.95 -17.25
N GLY A 73 7.58 -19.01 -17.64
CA GLY A 73 6.45 -18.97 -16.72
C GLY A 73 6.03 -17.57 -16.26
N LEU A 74 6.72 -16.50 -16.69
CA LEU A 74 6.28 -15.14 -16.48
C LEU A 74 5.69 -14.57 -17.78
N TYR A 75 4.50 -14.00 -17.68
CA TYR A 75 3.77 -13.42 -18.79
C TYR A 75 3.27 -12.04 -18.40
N GLY A 76 3.49 -11.07 -19.28
CA GLY A 76 2.96 -9.72 -19.14
C GLY A 76 1.57 -9.57 -19.76
N GLY A 77 1.06 -8.35 -19.77
CA GLY A 77 -0.14 -7.96 -20.53
C GLY A 77 -1.43 -7.84 -19.74
N GLU A 78 -1.42 -8.14 -18.44
CA GLU A 78 -2.51 -7.81 -17.53
C GLU A 78 -2.02 -6.84 -16.46
N SER A 79 -2.80 -5.80 -16.18
CA SER A 79 -2.53 -4.86 -15.09
C SER A 79 -3.82 -4.55 -14.35
N ARG A 80 -3.70 -4.34 -13.04
CA ARG A 80 -4.78 -3.98 -12.11
C ARG A 80 -4.39 -2.71 -11.36
N ILE A 81 -5.38 -1.95 -10.93
CA ILE A 81 -5.21 -0.79 -10.06
C ILE A 81 -4.96 -1.27 -8.62
N SER A 82 -3.79 -0.91 -8.09
CA SER A 82 -3.41 -1.22 -6.71
C SER A 82 -4.24 -0.44 -5.68
N ALA A 83 -4.55 -1.08 -4.56
CA ALA A 83 -5.21 -0.47 -3.40
C ALA A 83 -4.37 0.59 -2.66
N GLY A 84 -3.07 0.69 -2.97
CA GLY A 84 -2.18 1.67 -2.38
C GLY A 84 -0.86 1.81 -3.14
N SER A 85 -0.18 2.94 -2.95
CA SER A 85 1.16 3.17 -3.47
C SER A 85 2.25 2.86 -2.43
N THR A 86 1.87 2.80 -1.16
CA THR A 86 2.73 2.41 -0.04
C THR A 86 2.23 1.11 0.60
N SER A 87 3.10 0.43 1.34
CA SER A 87 2.72 -0.81 2.03
C SER A 87 1.60 -0.60 3.04
N THR A 88 1.62 0.51 3.79
CA THR A 88 0.55 0.82 4.74
C THR A 88 -0.80 1.01 4.05
N GLU A 89 -0.83 1.81 2.98
CA GLU A 89 -2.07 2.02 2.20
C GLU A 89 -2.56 0.71 1.57
N TRP A 90 -1.65 -0.09 1.02
CA TRP A 90 -2.00 -1.37 0.41
C TRP A 90 -2.56 -2.35 1.43
N LEU A 91 -1.94 -2.47 2.61
CA LEU A 91 -2.42 -3.34 3.68
C LEU A 91 -3.78 -2.90 4.20
N GLU A 92 -3.98 -1.59 4.42
CA GLU A 92 -5.26 -1.04 4.86
C GLU A 92 -6.34 -1.25 3.78
N GLY A 93 -6.03 -0.98 2.52
CA GLY A 93 -6.96 -1.11 1.40
C GLY A 93 -7.31 -2.56 1.03
N VAL A 94 -6.43 -3.52 1.30
CA VAL A 94 -6.67 -4.94 1.02
C VAL A 94 -7.29 -5.66 2.20
N PHE A 95 -6.80 -5.43 3.43
CA PHE A 95 -7.21 -6.20 4.61
C PHE A 95 -8.14 -5.45 5.56
N GLY A 96 -8.19 -4.11 5.51
CA GLY A 96 -8.89 -3.30 6.51
C GLY A 96 -10.39 -3.56 6.59
N ASP A 97 -11.03 -3.73 5.43
CA ASP A 97 -12.47 -3.98 5.29
C ASP A 97 -12.79 -5.37 4.68
N ALA A 98 -11.81 -6.28 4.63
CA ALA A 98 -11.99 -7.62 4.06
C ALA A 98 -12.96 -8.49 4.88
N ASP A 99 -13.63 -9.44 4.21
CA ASP A 99 -14.51 -10.37 4.90
C ASP A 99 -13.73 -11.23 5.91
N PRO A 100 -14.25 -11.43 7.14
CA PRO A 100 -13.57 -12.24 8.14
C PRO A 100 -13.28 -13.68 7.72
N ASP A 101 -14.07 -14.29 6.84
CA ASP A 101 -13.83 -15.64 6.36
C ASP A 101 -12.69 -15.65 5.32
N ASP A 102 -12.64 -14.66 4.41
CA ASP A 102 -11.51 -14.49 3.48
C ASP A 102 -10.19 -14.28 4.23
N LEU A 103 -10.21 -13.47 5.29
CA LEU A 103 -9.04 -13.25 6.15
C LEU A 103 -8.58 -14.52 6.88
N ARG A 104 -9.51 -15.41 7.28
CA ARG A 104 -9.17 -16.68 7.95
C ARG A 104 -8.46 -17.65 7.02
N ASP A 105 -8.81 -17.61 5.74
CA ASP A 105 -8.23 -18.47 4.71
C ASP A 105 -6.98 -17.84 4.06
N THR A 106 -6.58 -16.63 4.48
CA THR A 106 -5.40 -15.93 3.97
C THR A 106 -4.18 -16.10 4.89
N ALA A 107 -3.06 -16.52 4.30
CA ALA A 107 -1.75 -16.42 4.94
C ALA A 107 -0.93 -15.28 4.33
N TYR A 108 -0.65 -14.24 5.13
CA TYR A 108 0.21 -13.13 4.73
C TYR A 108 1.65 -13.33 5.20
N ILE A 109 2.59 -13.36 4.27
CA ILE A 109 4.03 -13.48 4.53
C ILE A 109 4.73 -12.30 3.87
N THR A 110 5.58 -11.60 4.61
CA THR A 110 6.25 -10.40 4.12
C THR A 110 7.69 -10.31 4.58
N GLY A 111 8.57 -9.93 3.66
CA GLY A 111 9.94 -9.52 3.96
C GLY A 111 10.10 -8.00 4.07
N ASN A 112 9.00 -7.25 3.94
CA ASN A 112 9.02 -5.79 3.98
C ASN A 112 8.98 -5.30 5.44
N PRO A 113 9.96 -4.51 5.90
CA PRO A 113 10.00 -4.01 7.28
C PRO A 113 8.89 -3.00 7.61
N TYR A 114 8.20 -2.44 6.60
CA TYR A 114 7.10 -1.49 6.78
C TYR A 114 5.72 -2.17 6.87
N SER A 115 5.68 -3.40 7.38
CA SER A 115 4.47 -4.23 7.49
C SER A 115 3.95 -4.40 8.93
N GLU A 116 4.72 -3.96 9.93
CA GLU A 116 4.24 -3.87 11.31
C GLU A 116 3.41 -2.59 11.49
N SER A 117 2.13 -2.73 11.84
CA SER A 117 1.24 -1.63 12.24
C SER A 117 0.84 -1.74 13.71
#